data_AF-A0A9Q0PH55-F1
#
_entry.id   AF-A0A9Q0PH55-F1
#
_cell.length_a   1.000
_cell.length_b   1.000
_cell.length_c   1.000
_cell.angle_alpha   90.00
_cell.angle_beta   90.00
_cell.angle_gamma   90.00
#
_symmetry.space_group_name_H-M   'P 1'
#
loop_
_entity.id
_entity.type
_entity.pdbx_description
1 polymer ?
#
loop_
_entity_poly.entity_id
_entity_poly.type
_entity_poly.pdbx_seq_one_letter_code
_entity_poly.pdbx_strand_id
1 'polypeptide(L)'
;MGTVKLGESMEIKVEVIKKACSMAMKAHKYTEKQYLFDKIKSSSSEVVFSFAGSLSVHDWFDGGSFGDMEVDRRLFPSLKYVGLDEFGRVNEAFFKRFKAVLANPKFELEVKKAVDDRRKVVFTGHSSGGAIAILATVWFLEVNSRLPNFIEPLCLTFGSPLVGDRIINIALRREKWSRCFVNFVMRLDIVPRISLSPLSSIEHQLQRVLDYFNQNPQQPPADAPDFYETVVRNASSVANYAACKIMGSTNPLLETASSFIELSPYRPLGTYVFCTGTGKLVEISNADAVLQVLFYSSQLSTEEERVPVAQKSLRDHLNYENYLKECLRTPIVTSLFHLHQEANVDMDLNDLGLSERASLCLRAAEALEKQKLRNQNTIDGKQIDIEKYLGDLERYKSTCAHKAGYYDAFKSSDQNEDFQANVNRLQLAGIWDEIIEMLKRHELPDEFEGQKKWIRLGTRYRRIVEPLDIANYYRHLKNEDAGPYMGKGRPRRYKCTQKWREHAEKLPEEFPGSCFWAEVEELWIRSGSLGTRESILQMKTKAEKWIKEEEVGDDVLLENSTFMKLQRQHGLAS
;
A
#
# COMPACT_ATOMS: atom_id res chain seq x y z
N MET A 1 -24.40 -14.56 22.55
CA MET A 1 -23.56 -13.36 22.38
C MET A 1 -23.65 -12.96 20.92
N GLY A 2 -23.95 -11.69 20.62
CA GLY A 2 -24.12 -11.24 19.23
C GLY A 2 -22.79 -10.92 18.54
N THR A 3 -22.78 -11.02 17.22
CA THR A 3 -21.68 -10.65 16.34
C THR A 3 -22.12 -9.56 15.37
N VAL A 4 -21.18 -8.77 14.88
CA VAL A 4 -21.35 -7.81 13.80
C VAL A 4 -20.66 -8.40 12.59
N LYS A 5 -21.44 -8.65 11.53
CA LYS A 5 -20.91 -9.07 10.24
C LYS A 5 -20.58 -7.82 9.42
N LEU A 6 -19.35 -7.72 8.96
CA LEU A 6 -18.82 -6.70 8.08
C LEU A 6 -18.35 -7.40 6.81
N GLY A 7 -18.93 -7.03 5.68
CA GLY A 7 -18.68 -7.62 4.38
C GLY A 7 -19.06 -9.10 4.33
N GLU A 8 -18.43 -9.83 3.41
CA GLU A 8 -18.73 -11.24 3.18
C GLU A 8 -18.09 -12.18 4.21
N SER A 9 -16.96 -11.78 4.82
CA SER A 9 -16.08 -12.69 5.57
C SER A 9 -15.63 -12.22 6.96
N MET A 10 -15.87 -10.97 7.36
CA MET A 10 -15.43 -10.47 8.65
C MET A 10 -16.56 -10.51 9.68
N GLU A 11 -16.35 -11.23 10.77
CA GLU A 11 -17.30 -11.32 11.88
C GLU A 11 -16.60 -10.92 13.17
N ILE A 12 -17.10 -9.87 13.82
CA ILE A 12 -16.52 -9.32 15.04
C ILE A 12 -17.53 -9.45 16.17
N LYS A 13 -17.11 -10.04 17.30
CA LYS A 13 -17.98 -10.14 18.48
C LYS A 13 -18.34 -8.74 18.98
N VAL A 14 -19.62 -8.50 19.26
CA VAL A 14 -20.11 -7.20 19.77
C VAL A 14 -19.38 -6.77 21.05
N GLU A 15 -19.04 -7.73 21.91
CA GLU A 15 -18.29 -7.49 23.15
C GLU A 15 -16.88 -6.94 22.91
N VAL A 16 -16.22 -7.37 21.83
CA VAL A 16 -14.88 -6.89 21.44
C VAL A 16 -14.97 -5.42 21.02
N ILE A 17 -15.97 -5.07 20.20
CA ILE A 17 -16.19 -3.68 19.77
C ILE A 17 -16.50 -2.79 20.98
N LYS A 18 -17.42 -3.21 21.85
CA LYS A 18 -17.78 -2.46 23.08
C LYS A 18 -16.58 -2.28 24.00
N LYS A 19 -15.79 -3.35 24.21
CA LYS A 19 -14.60 -3.29 25.06
C LYS A 19 -13.52 -2.38 24.46
N ALA A 20 -13.26 -2.51 23.16
CA ALA A 20 -12.30 -1.67 22.46
C ALA A 20 -12.70 -0.19 22.53
N CYS A 21 -13.95 0.14 22.21
CA CYS A 21 -14.48 1.51 22.29
C CYS A 21 -14.34 2.08 23.72
N SER A 22 -14.79 1.33 24.73
CA SER A 22 -14.72 1.79 26.12
C SER A 22 -13.27 2.00 26.59
N MET A 23 -12.35 1.12 26.20
CA MET A 23 -10.92 1.31 26.48
C MET A 23 -10.33 2.51 25.74
N ALA A 24 -10.71 2.72 24.48
CA ALA A 24 -10.28 3.86 23.68
C ALA A 24 -10.68 5.20 24.32
N MET A 25 -11.92 5.30 24.81
CA MET A 25 -12.38 6.47 25.54
C MET A 25 -11.70 6.61 26.91
N LYS A 26 -11.50 5.49 27.62
CA LYS A 26 -10.83 5.48 28.93
C LYS A 26 -9.36 5.89 28.85
N ALA A 27 -8.66 5.62 27.75
CA ALA A 27 -7.23 5.91 27.59
C ALA A 27 -6.91 7.40 27.80
N HIS A 28 -7.82 8.32 27.45
CA HIS A 28 -7.66 9.77 27.66
C HIS A 28 -7.60 10.18 29.14
N LYS A 29 -8.03 9.31 30.08
CA LYS A 29 -7.91 9.57 31.53
C LYS A 29 -6.56 9.15 32.12
N TYR A 30 -5.71 8.52 31.30
CA TYR A 30 -4.42 7.97 31.71
C TYR A 30 -3.35 8.35 30.67
N THR A 31 -3.31 9.63 30.27
CA THR A 31 -2.37 10.13 29.25
C THR A 31 -0.91 10.04 29.68
N GLU A 32 -0.64 9.94 30.99
CA GLU A 32 0.68 9.62 31.53
C GLU A 32 1.15 8.20 31.15
N LYS A 33 0.21 7.31 30.80
CA LYS A 33 0.51 5.98 30.30
C LYS A 33 0.54 6.01 28.78
N GLN A 34 1.61 5.46 28.21
CA GLN A 34 1.76 5.35 26.76
C GLN A 34 0.69 4.44 26.11
N TYR A 35 0.17 3.47 26.86
CA TYR A 35 -0.93 2.60 26.44
C TYR A 35 -1.65 1.98 27.64
N LEU A 36 -2.87 1.50 27.42
CA LEU A 36 -3.63 0.64 28.33
C LEU A 36 -3.67 -0.78 27.77
N PHE A 37 -3.64 -1.76 28.67
CA PHE A 37 -3.76 -3.17 28.34
C PHE A 37 -4.85 -3.82 29.20
N ASP A 38 -5.72 -4.61 28.60
CA ASP A 38 -6.71 -5.41 29.32
C ASP A 38 -7.08 -6.69 28.57
N LYS A 39 -7.53 -7.69 29.32
CA LYS A 39 -8.07 -8.95 28.80
C LYS A 39 -9.60 -8.87 28.78
N ILE A 40 -10.24 -9.49 27.81
CA ILE A 40 -11.71 -9.60 27.83
C ILE A 40 -12.09 -10.69 28.84
N LYS A 41 -12.90 -10.33 29.85
CA LYS A 41 -13.27 -11.28 30.93
C LYS A 41 -14.23 -12.37 30.46
N SER A 42 -15.09 -12.06 29.48
CA SER A 42 -16.10 -12.97 28.93
C SER A 42 -15.58 -13.90 27.85
N SER A 43 -14.42 -13.62 27.26
CA SER A 43 -13.76 -14.45 26.23
C SER A 43 -12.27 -14.60 26.53
N SER A 44 -11.78 -15.83 26.67
CA SER A 44 -10.38 -16.10 27.01
C SER A 44 -9.39 -15.81 25.86
N SER A 45 -9.89 -15.49 24.67
CA SER A 45 -9.13 -15.47 23.40
C SER A 45 -8.58 -14.11 22.97
N GLU A 46 -9.10 -12.98 23.46
CA GLU A 46 -8.74 -11.65 22.97
C GLU A 46 -8.04 -10.79 24.05
N VAL A 47 -7.04 -10.02 23.63
CA VAL A 47 -6.42 -8.97 24.45
C VAL A 47 -6.49 -7.64 23.74
N VAL A 48 -6.67 -6.56 24.49
CA VAL A 48 -6.88 -5.23 23.93
C VAL A 48 -5.77 -4.30 24.41
N PHE A 49 -5.08 -3.68 23.45
CA PHE A 49 -4.12 -2.61 23.65
C PHE A 49 -4.76 -1.31 23.16
N SER A 50 -4.84 -0.31 24.03
CA SER A 50 -5.48 0.96 23.74
C SER A 50 -4.54 2.13 23.90
N PHE A 51 -4.53 3.03 22.92
CA PHE A 51 -3.68 4.22 22.92
C PHE A 51 -4.51 5.49 23.13
N ALA A 52 -3.98 6.42 23.93
CA ALA A 52 -4.61 7.71 24.18
C ALA A 52 -4.41 8.65 22.97
N GLY A 53 -5.38 9.53 22.73
CA GLY A 53 -5.19 10.65 21.81
C GLY A 53 -4.34 11.73 22.45
N SER A 54 -3.80 12.62 21.62
CA SER A 54 -3.12 13.82 22.06
C SER A 54 -3.99 15.06 21.85
N LEU A 55 -3.77 16.03 22.73
CA LEU A 55 -4.44 17.32 22.81
C LEU A 55 -3.54 18.47 22.32
N SER A 56 -2.32 18.17 21.85
CA SER A 56 -1.40 19.18 21.29
C SER A 56 -1.38 19.12 19.78
N VAL A 57 -1.45 20.26 19.10
CA VAL A 57 -1.32 20.32 17.62
C VAL A 57 0.00 19.69 17.13
N HIS A 58 1.09 19.80 17.89
CA HIS A 58 2.39 19.21 17.55
C HIS A 58 2.39 17.67 17.50
N ASP A 59 1.40 17.05 18.15
CA ASP A 59 1.20 15.59 18.13
C ASP A 59 0.26 15.14 16.99
N TRP A 60 -0.18 16.08 16.15
CA TRP A 60 -1.01 15.87 14.95
C TRP A 60 -0.30 16.27 13.67
N PHE A 61 0.56 17.28 13.73
CA PHE A 61 1.34 17.76 12.61
C PHE A 61 2.77 18.03 13.03
N ASP A 62 3.71 17.60 12.20
CA ASP A 62 5.13 17.84 12.37
C ASP A 62 5.79 17.94 10.99
N GLY A 63 6.64 18.94 10.78
CA GLY A 63 7.27 19.18 9.48
C GLY A 63 6.37 19.91 8.47
N GLY A 64 6.23 19.34 7.26
CA GLY A 64 5.65 20.01 6.08
C GLY A 64 4.15 20.36 6.18
N SER A 65 3.56 20.86 5.10
CA SER A 65 2.18 21.40 5.07
C SER A 65 1.11 20.44 5.62
N PHE A 66 1.25 19.14 5.39
CA PHE A 66 0.36 18.09 5.91
C PHE A 66 1.02 17.21 6.98
N GLY A 67 2.26 17.53 7.36
CA GLY A 67 3.05 16.78 8.35
C GLY A 67 3.31 15.31 8.01
N ASP A 68 3.46 15.00 6.71
CA ASP A 68 3.72 13.65 6.21
C ASP A 68 5.22 13.38 6.00
N MET A 69 5.64 12.15 6.27
CA MET A 69 6.99 11.64 6.05
C MET A 69 6.96 10.31 5.29
N GLU A 70 8.03 10.01 4.55
CA GLU A 70 8.23 8.65 4.04
C GLU A 70 8.35 7.66 5.22
N VAL A 71 7.74 6.49 5.10
CA VAL A 71 7.79 5.46 6.14
C VAL A 71 9.22 5.00 6.44
N ASP A 72 9.48 4.61 7.69
CA ASP A 72 10.75 3.98 8.05
C ASP A 72 10.87 2.61 7.37
N ARG A 73 11.79 2.51 6.40
CA ARG A 73 11.99 1.33 5.55
C ARG A 73 12.41 0.08 6.33
N ARG A 74 13.03 0.25 7.51
CA ARG A 74 13.45 -0.88 8.36
C ARG A 74 12.29 -1.38 9.20
N LEU A 75 11.47 -0.46 9.70
CA LEU A 75 10.31 -0.82 10.52
C LEU A 75 9.14 -1.34 9.69
N PHE A 76 8.94 -0.76 8.50
CA PHE A 76 7.81 -1.03 7.60
C PHE A 76 8.27 -1.35 6.16
N PRO A 77 9.06 -2.41 5.95
CA PRO A 77 9.59 -2.76 4.62
C PRO A 77 8.49 -3.09 3.58
N SER A 78 7.30 -3.49 4.02
CA SER A 78 6.19 -3.84 3.14
C SER A 78 5.36 -2.64 2.70
N LEU A 79 5.49 -1.47 3.34
CA LEU A 79 4.72 -0.26 3.02
C LEU A 79 5.28 0.50 1.81
N LYS A 80 5.37 -0.18 0.66
CA LYS A 80 5.83 0.36 -0.61
C LYS A 80 5.05 -0.17 -1.80
N TYR A 81 5.09 0.55 -2.91
CA TYR A 81 4.75 0.04 -4.24
C TYR A 81 5.96 -0.75 -4.75
N VAL A 82 5.85 -2.08 -4.87
CA VAL A 82 7.05 -2.94 -4.98
C VAL A 82 7.77 -2.77 -6.31
N GLY A 83 7.06 -2.81 -7.43
CA GLY A 83 7.63 -2.74 -8.77
C GLY A 83 8.14 -1.35 -9.11
N LEU A 84 7.48 -0.31 -8.61
CA LEU A 84 7.92 1.08 -8.80
C LEU A 84 8.99 1.50 -7.79
N ASP A 85 9.11 0.78 -6.68
CA ASP A 85 10.02 1.01 -5.55
C ASP A 85 9.83 2.36 -4.87
N GLU A 86 8.56 2.71 -4.69
CA GLU A 86 8.14 3.95 -4.07
C GLU A 86 7.57 3.61 -2.69
N PHE A 87 8.18 4.14 -1.63
CA PHE A 87 7.70 3.94 -0.27
C PHE A 87 6.51 4.87 0.02
N GLY A 88 5.56 4.36 0.80
CA GLY A 88 4.41 5.14 1.21
C GLY A 88 4.76 6.20 2.25
N ARG A 89 3.81 7.09 2.47
CA ARG A 89 3.96 8.20 3.40
C ARG A 89 2.93 8.09 4.53
N VAL A 90 3.36 8.47 5.73
CA VAL A 90 2.54 8.49 6.95
C VAL A 90 2.69 9.82 7.68
N ASN A 91 1.75 10.15 8.54
CA ASN A 91 1.86 11.33 9.40
C ASN A 91 3.04 11.18 10.37
N GLU A 92 3.95 12.15 10.34
CA GLU A 92 5.19 12.14 11.11
C GLU A 92 4.95 12.21 12.62
N ALA A 93 4.01 13.06 13.07
CA ALA A 93 3.68 13.20 14.48
C ALA A 93 3.12 11.90 15.06
N PHE A 94 2.18 11.26 14.37
CA PHE A 94 1.64 9.95 14.76
C PHE A 94 2.72 8.87 14.75
N PHE A 95 3.62 8.90 13.76
CA PHE A 95 4.74 7.96 13.70
C PHE A 95 5.73 8.15 14.86
N LYS A 96 6.09 9.38 15.23
CA LYS A 96 6.94 9.68 16.38
C LYS A 96 6.31 9.19 17.69
N ARG A 97 5.01 9.43 17.88
CA ARG A 97 4.27 8.92 19.03
C ARG A 97 4.23 7.39 19.07
N PHE A 98 3.99 6.75 17.93
CA PHE A 98 4.05 5.28 17.84
C PHE A 98 5.45 4.75 18.18
N LYS A 99 6.53 5.37 17.68
CA LYS A 99 7.89 4.97 18.05
C LYS A 99 8.15 5.13 19.55
N ALA A 100 7.62 6.16 20.20
CA ALA A 100 7.75 6.32 21.65
C ALA A 100 7.06 5.19 22.42
N VAL A 101 5.90 4.72 21.94
CA VAL A 101 5.23 3.52 22.48
C VAL A 101 6.06 2.27 22.24
N LEU A 102 6.58 2.08 21.02
CA LEU A 102 7.38 0.90 20.67
C LEU A 102 8.70 0.85 21.44
N ALA A 103 9.30 1.99 21.76
CA ALA A 103 10.51 2.09 22.58
C ALA A 103 10.29 1.64 24.04
N ASN A 104 9.04 1.43 24.47
CA ASN A 104 8.73 0.86 25.78
C ASN A 104 8.86 -0.67 25.75
N PRO A 105 9.86 -1.25 26.45
CA PRO A 105 10.09 -2.70 26.42
C PRO A 105 8.90 -3.50 26.96
N LYS A 106 8.09 -2.90 27.85
CA LYS A 106 6.91 -3.55 28.40
C LYS A 106 5.83 -3.78 27.34
N PHE A 107 5.66 -2.84 26.42
CA PHE A 107 4.66 -2.96 25.35
C PHE A 107 4.99 -4.15 24.45
N GLU A 108 6.22 -4.21 23.94
CA GLU A 108 6.67 -5.31 23.08
C GLU A 108 6.58 -6.66 23.79
N LEU A 109 6.99 -6.73 25.07
CA LEU A 109 6.91 -7.95 25.87
C LEU A 109 5.47 -8.42 26.07
N GLU A 110 4.53 -7.51 26.34
CA GLU A 110 3.12 -7.85 26.52
C GLU A 110 2.46 -8.30 25.21
N VAL A 111 2.81 -7.69 24.09
CA VAL A 111 2.35 -8.11 22.76
C VAL A 111 2.91 -9.50 22.44
N LYS A 112 4.21 -9.71 22.62
CA LYS A 112 4.86 -11.01 22.40
C LYS A 112 4.22 -12.10 23.27
N LYS A 113 4.01 -11.82 24.56
CA LYS A 113 3.33 -12.74 25.47
C LYS A 113 1.91 -13.09 24.99
N ALA A 114 1.17 -12.13 24.45
CA ALA A 114 -0.16 -12.39 23.89
C ALA A 114 -0.10 -13.32 22.67
N VAL A 115 0.91 -13.16 21.81
CA VAL A 115 1.17 -14.04 20.67
C VAL A 115 1.54 -15.45 21.14
N ASP A 116 2.46 -15.57 22.10
CA ASP A 116 2.88 -16.84 22.69
C ASP A 116 1.70 -17.58 23.36
N ASP A 117 0.83 -16.83 24.05
CA ASP A 117 -0.41 -17.33 24.66
C ASP A 117 -1.51 -17.66 23.62
N ARG A 118 -1.24 -17.50 22.31
CA ARG A 118 -2.21 -17.68 21.20
C ARG A 118 -3.48 -16.87 21.35
N ARG A 119 -3.35 -15.63 21.80
CA ARG A 119 -4.46 -14.68 21.92
C ARG A 119 -4.53 -13.79 20.69
N LYS A 120 -5.75 -13.49 20.25
CA LYS A 120 -6.00 -12.47 19.24
C LYS A 120 -5.71 -11.09 19.83
N VAL A 121 -4.76 -10.39 19.22
CA VAL A 121 -4.37 -9.04 19.63
C VAL A 121 -5.29 -8.02 18.98
N VAL A 122 -5.90 -7.16 19.79
CA VAL A 122 -6.74 -6.06 19.35
C VAL A 122 -6.06 -4.74 19.68
N PHE A 123 -5.71 -3.95 18.66
CA PHE A 123 -5.24 -2.59 18.84
C PHE A 123 -6.40 -1.62 18.68
N THR A 124 -6.51 -0.64 19.58
CA THR A 124 -7.62 0.30 19.56
C THR A 124 -7.22 1.71 19.97
N GLY A 125 -7.98 2.69 19.51
CA GLY A 125 -7.74 4.08 19.90
C GLY A 125 -8.86 5.00 19.44
N HIS A 126 -9.08 6.05 20.22
CA HIS A 126 -10.00 7.12 19.91
C HIS A 126 -9.20 8.35 19.45
N SER A 127 -9.72 9.09 18.46
CA SER A 127 -9.04 10.28 17.93
C SER A 127 -7.63 9.93 17.42
N SER A 128 -6.62 10.77 17.64
CA SER A 128 -5.22 10.46 17.26
C SER A 128 -4.63 9.22 17.94
N GLY A 129 -5.25 8.67 18.99
CA GLY A 129 -4.88 7.35 19.53
C GLY A 129 -5.20 6.22 18.55
N GLY A 130 -6.23 6.39 17.72
CA GLY A 130 -6.57 5.47 16.62
C GLY A 130 -5.46 5.41 15.57
N ALA A 131 -4.80 6.53 15.29
CA ALA A 131 -3.65 6.56 14.38
C ALA A 131 -2.47 5.72 14.90
N ILE A 132 -2.23 5.76 16.21
CA ILE A 132 -1.22 4.92 16.86
C ILE A 132 -1.62 3.44 16.79
N ALA A 133 -2.91 3.13 16.97
CA ALA A 133 -3.43 1.76 16.84
C ALA A 133 -3.21 1.20 15.42
N ILE A 134 -3.43 2.02 14.38
CA ILE A 134 -3.18 1.65 12.99
C ILE A 134 -1.69 1.31 12.80
N LEU A 135 -0.78 2.20 13.21
CA LEU A 135 0.66 1.99 13.07
C LEU A 135 1.16 0.78 13.88
N ALA A 136 0.66 0.59 15.10
CA ALA A 136 0.96 -0.59 15.92
C ALA A 136 0.48 -1.88 15.28
N THR A 137 -0.67 -1.86 14.60
CA THR A 137 -1.18 -3.03 13.87
C THR A 137 -0.30 -3.35 12.67
N VAL A 138 0.15 -2.35 11.91
CA VAL A 138 1.08 -2.57 10.79
C VAL A 138 2.41 -3.13 11.29
N TRP A 139 2.97 -2.58 12.37
CA TRP A 139 4.17 -3.14 13.01
C TRP A 139 3.97 -4.61 13.43
N PHE A 140 2.84 -4.92 14.07
CA PHE A 140 2.52 -6.29 14.45
C PHE A 140 2.48 -7.23 13.25
N LEU A 141 1.90 -6.79 12.13
CA LEU A 141 1.82 -7.55 10.88
C LEU A 141 3.20 -7.78 10.25
N GLU A 142 4.05 -6.76 10.21
CA GLU A 142 5.42 -6.87 9.69
C GLU A 142 6.24 -7.91 10.47
N VAL A 143 6.11 -7.91 11.80
CA VAL A 143 6.86 -8.80 12.69
C VAL A 143 6.30 -10.22 12.69
N ASN A 144 4.97 -10.39 12.74
CA ASN A 144 4.34 -11.67 13.11
C ASN A 144 3.68 -12.42 11.95
N SER A 145 3.38 -11.78 10.81
CA SER A 145 2.56 -12.37 9.72
C SER A 145 3.11 -13.67 9.12
N ARG A 146 4.40 -13.97 9.32
CA ARG A 146 5.06 -15.18 8.81
C ARG A 146 5.25 -16.28 9.84
N LEU A 147 4.79 -16.08 11.08
CA LEU A 147 4.91 -17.10 12.12
C LEU A 147 4.00 -18.30 11.80
N PRO A 148 4.48 -19.55 11.98
CA PRO A 148 3.62 -20.72 11.90
C PRO A 148 2.63 -20.61 13.08
N ASN A 149 1.33 -20.52 12.79
CA ASN A 149 0.24 -20.20 13.75
C ASN A 149 -0.01 -18.71 14.03
N PHE A 150 0.35 -17.82 13.11
CA PHE A 150 -0.05 -16.41 13.14
C PHE A 150 -1.57 -16.25 13.30
N ILE A 151 -1.99 -15.49 14.32
CA ILE A 151 -3.37 -15.06 14.51
C ILE A 151 -3.47 -13.62 14.07
N GLU A 152 -4.34 -13.35 13.10
CA GLU A 152 -4.54 -12.01 12.58
C GLU A 152 -4.98 -11.04 13.67
N PRO A 153 -4.33 -9.86 13.77
CA PRO A 153 -4.74 -8.84 14.71
C PRO A 153 -6.07 -8.22 14.27
N LEU A 154 -6.66 -7.41 15.15
CA LEU A 154 -7.79 -6.55 14.81
C LEU A 154 -7.48 -5.12 15.27
N CYS A 155 -7.55 -4.18 14.34
CA CYS A 155 -7.46 -2.75 14.62
C CYS A 155 -8.87 -2.16 14.61
N LEU A 156 -9.32 -1.64 15.75
CA LEU A 156 -10.59 -0.94 15.90
C LEU A 156 -10.33 0.52 16.26
N THR A 157 -10.66 1.44 15.37
CA THR A 157 -10.50 2.88 15.65
C THR A 157 -11.84 3.58 15.73
N PHE A 158 -11.88 4.66 16.50
CA PHE A 158 -13.09 5.45 16.73
C PHE A 158 -12.76 6.93 16.48
N GLY A 159 -13.31 7.51 15.43
CA GLY A 159 -13.04 8.90 15.06
C GLY A 159 -11.56 9.18 14.77
N SER A 160 -10.84 8.22 14.20
CA SER A 160 -9.41 8.37 13.92
C SER A 160 -9.17 9.31 12.71
N PRO A 161 -8.15 10.19 12.75
CA PRO A 161 -7.68 10.87 11.56
C PRO A 161 -7.11 9.87 10.54
N LEU A 162 -6.99 10.31 9.28
CA LEU A 162 -6.27 9.58 8.25
C LEU A 162 -4.77 9.56 8.55
N VAL A 163 -4.11 8.43 8.31
CA VAL A 163 -2.73 8.17 8.76
C VAL A 163 -1.73 8.09 7.62
N GLY A 164 -2.12 7.48 6.50
CA GLY A 164 -1.21 7.13 5.41
C GLY A 164 -1.75 7.54 4.05
N ASP A 165 -0.86 7.57 3.07
CA ASP A 165 -1.19 7.88 1.68
C ASP A 165 -1.79 6.69 0.91
N ARG A 166 -1.93 6.85 -0.41
CA ARG A 166 -2.44 5.79 -1.30
C ARG A 166 -1.52 4.57 -1.36
N ILE A 167 -0.20 4.75 -1.28
CA ILE A 167 0.75 3.63 -1.34
C ILE A 167 0.59 2.73 -0.13
N ILE A 168 0.29 3.29 1.06
CA ILE A 168 -0.05 2.49 2.24
C ILE A 168 -1.25 1.58 1.95
N ASN A 169 -2.30 2.08 1.29
CA ASN A 169 -3.47 1.26 0.94
C ASN A 169 -3.10 0.12 -0.02
N ILE A 170 -2.34 0.45 -1.08
CA ILE A 170 -1.84 -0.54 -2.05
C ILE A 170 -1.06 -1.65 -1.33
N ALA A 171 -0.14 -1.27 -0.45
CA ALA A 171 0.65 -2.22 0.33
C ALA A 171 -0.24 -3.10 1.23
N LEU A 172 -1.18 -2.52 1.98
CA LEU A 172 -2.08 -3.27 2.85
C LEU A 172 -2.95 -4.25 2.07
N ARG A 173 -3.41 -3.91 0.87
CA ARG A 173 -4.18 -4.83 0.03
C ARG A 173 -3.32 -5.95 -0.55
N ARG A 174 -2.13 -5.61 -1.08
CA ARG A 174 -1.16 -6.58 -1.60
C ARG A 174 -0.80 -7.65 -0.57
N GLU A 175 -0.55 -7.24 0.67
CA GLU A 175 -0.25 -8.15 1.78
C GLU A 175 -1.49 -8.83 2.39
N LYS A 176 -2.70 -8.48 1.94
CA LYS A 176 -4.00 -8.92 2.48
C LYS A 176 -4.23 -8.50 3.93
N TRP A 177 -3.64 -7.39 4.34
CA TRP A 177 -3.72 -6.81 5.67
C TRP A 177 -4.90 -5.84 5.84
N SER A 178 -5.44 -5.29 4.76
CA SER A 178 -6.55 -4.31 4.81
C SER A 178 -7.75 -4.77 5.66
N ARG A 179 -8.05 -6.07 5.66
CA ARG A 179 -9.12 -6.69 6.48
C ARG A 179 -8.90 -6.62 7.99
N CYS A 180 -7.69 -6.33 8.44
CA CYS A 180 -7.39 -6.20 9.88
C CYS A 180 -7.86 -4.85 10.45
N PHE A 181 -8.29 -3.91 9.61
CA PHE A 181 -8.55 -2.52 10.01
C PHE A 181 -10.03 -2.17 9.88
N VAL A 182 -10.65 -1.75 10.97
CA VAL A 182 -12.03 -1.25 11.02
C VAL A 182 -12.07 0.10 11.72
N ASN A 183 -12.54 1.11 11.01
CA ASN A 183 -12.61 2.50 11.49
C ASN A 183 -14.06 2.93 11.64
N PHE A 184 -14.50 3.11 12.88
CA PHE A 184 -15.83 3.65 13.19
C PHE A 184 -15.80 5.18 13.08
N VAL A 185 -16.75 5.74 12.33
CA VAL A 185 -16.84 7.18 12.08
C VAL A 185 -18.28 7.63 12.27
N MET A 186 -18.54 8.55 13.20
CA MET A 186 -19.83 9.26 13.24
C MET A 186 -19.98 10.11 11.99
N ARG A 187 -21.21 10.19 11.47
CA ARG A 187 -21.53 10.91 10.23
C ARG A 187 -20.85 12.27 10.14
N LEU A 188 -21.00 13.10 11.18
CA LEU A 188 -20.47 14.47 11.18
C LEU A 188 -19.15 14.64 11.92
N ASP A 189 -18.52 13.59 12.47
CA ASP A 189 -17.26 13.74 13.21
C ASP A 189 -16.20 14.44 12.37
N ILE A 190 -15.71 15.61 12.81
CA ILE A 190 -14.76 16.39 12.05
C ILE A 190 -13.36 15.76 12.02
N VAL A 191 -13.01 14.95 13.01
CA VAL A 191 -11.63 14.50 13.23
C VAL A 191 -11.07 13.64 12.09
N PRO A 192 -11.80 12.66 11.54
CA PRO A 192 -11.37 11.92 10.35
C PRO A 192 -11.10 12.79 9.11
N ARG A 193 -11.56 14.06 9.10
CA ARG A 193 -11.38 15.00 8.00
C ARG A 193 -10.22 15.99 8.22
N ILE A 194 -9.68 16.11 9.44
CA ILE A 194 -8.63 17.09 9.79
C ILE A 194 -7.39 16.94 8.91
N SER A 195 -6.91 15.71 8.70
CA SER A 195 -5.73 15.44 7.88
C SER A 195 -5.87 15.88 6.41
N LEU A 196 -7.09 16.17 5.94
CA LEU A 196 -7.33 16.68 4.59
C LEU A 196 -7.01 18.18 4.45
N SER A 197 -6.72 18.87 5.55
CA SER A 197 -6.37 20.29 5.59
C SER A 197 -4.87 20.50 5.85
N PRO A 198 -4.24 21.49 5.20
CA PRO A 198 -2.88 21.88 5.55
C PRO A 198 -2.87 22.57 6.91
N LEU A 199 -1.82 22.33 7.71
CA LEU A 199 -1.68 22.87 9.07
C LEU A 199 -1.85 24.40 9.09
N SER A 200 -1.25 25.10 8.13
CA SER A 200 -1.31 26.56 8.00
C SER A 200 -2.73 27.13 7.92
N SER A 201 -3.71 26.33 7.51
CA SER A 201 -5.11 26.75 7.42
C SER A 201 -5.91 26.54 8.71
N ILE A 202 -5.44 25.70 9.62
CA ILE A 202 -6.24 25.24 10.78
C ILE A 202 -5.52 25.28 12.13
N GLU A 203 -4.21 25.56 12.18
CA GLU A 203 -3.36 25.42 13.37
C GLU A 203 -3.98 26.02 14.65
N HIS A 204 -4.35 27.29 14.61
CA HIS A 204 -4.85 28.00 15.79
C HIS A 204 -6.23 27.51 16.23
N GLN A 205 -7.15 27.29 15.30
CA GLN A 205 -8.48 26.74 15.61
C GLN A 205 -8.40 25.28 16.08
N LEU A 206 -7.47 24.50 15.52
CA LEU A 206 -7.27 23.10 15.90
C LEU A 206 -6.88 22.99 17.37
N GLN A 207 -5.96 23.82 17.87
CA GLN A 207 -5.59 23.78 19.29
C GLN A 207 -6.80 24.02 20.19
N ARG A 208 -7.67 24.99 19.85
CA ARG A 208 -8.90 25.27 20.62
C ARG A 208 -9.91 24.12 20.58
N VAL A 209 -10.03 23.44 19.44
CA VAL A 209 -10.85 22.23 19.29
C VAL A 209 -10.29 21.07 20.13
N LEU A 210 -8.98 20.89 20.15
CA LEU A 210 -8.33 19.89 21.00
C LEU A 210 -8.52 20.21 22.49
N ASP A 211 -8.42 21.47 22.90
CA ASP A 211 -8.69 21.92 24.27
C ASP A 211 -10.15 21.65 24.67
N TYR A 212 -11.10 21.84 23.74
CA TYR A 212 -12.50 21.50 23.93
C TYR A 212 -12.71 20.01 24.22
N PHE A 213 -12.06 19.11 23.45
CA PHE A 213 -12.16 17.68 23.68
C PHE A 213 -11.63 17.23 25.04
N ASN A 214 -10.71 17.98 25.64
CA ASN A 214 -10.17 17.69 26.96
C ASN A 214 -11.11 18.10 28.10
N GLN A 215 -11.67 19.31 28.02
CA GLN A 215 -12.38 19.93 29.13
C GLN A 215 -13.84 19.45 29.26
N ASN A 216 -14.35 18.73 28.24
CA ASN A 216 -15.76 18.35 28.09
C ASN A 216 -16.73 19.49 28.51
N PRO A 217 -16.51 20.74 28.05
CA PRO A 217 -17.32 21.86 28.48
C PRO A 217 -18.72 21.76 27.85
N GLN A 218 -19.71 22.40 28.50
CA GLN A 218 -21.10 22.33 28.03
C GLN A 218 -21.30 22.89 26.60
N GLN A 219 -20.40 23.74 26.11
CA GLN A 219 -20.52 24.40 24.80
C GLN A 219 -19.25 24.28 23.95
N PRO A 220 -19.37 23.98 22.64
CA PRO A 220 -18.26 24.02 21.71
C PRO A 220 -17.66 25.43 21.52
N PRO A 221 -16.42 25.56 21.03
CA PRO A 221 -15.77 26.85 20.78
C PRO A 221 -16.57 27.75 19.82
N ALA A 222 -16.51 29.07 20.02
CA ALA A 222 -17.22 30.04 19.19
C ALA A 222 -16.74 30.05 17.72
N ASP A 223 -15.48 29.68 17.48
CA ASP A 223 -14.84 29.56 16.18
C ASP A 223 -15.01 28.17 15.53
N ALA A 224 -15.78 27.26 16.14
CA ALA A 224 -16.11 25.97 15.55
C ALA A 224 -16.68 26.05 14.11
N PRO A 225 -17.54 27.02 13.75
CA PRO A 225 -18.01 27.18 12.38
C PRO A 225 -16.89 27.44 11.37
N ASP A 226 -15.96 28.35 11.69
CA ASP A 226 -14.87 28.73 10.78
C ASP A 226 -13.87 27.56 10.60
N PHE A 227 -13.60 26.83 11.68
CA PHE A 227 -12.80 25.60 11.63
C PHE A 227 -13.46 24.53 10.76
N TYR A 228 -14.75 24.28 10.99
CA TYR A 228 -15.53 23.31 10.23
C TYR A 228 -15.52 23.61 8.73
N GLU A 229 -15.83 24.86 8.35
CA GLU A 229 -15.84 25.29 6.95
C GLU A 229 -14.46 25.14 6.31
N THR A 230 -13.40 25.49 7.02
CA THR A 230 -12.04 25.36 6.50
C THR A 230 -11.70 23.89 6.24
N VAL A 231 -12.01 23.01 7.19
CA VAL A 231 -11.77 21.57 7.06
C VAL A 231 -12.59 20.95 5.93
N VAL A 232 -13.89 21.26 5.86
CA VAL A 232 -14.79 20.74 4.83
C VAL A 232 -14.42 21.29 3.44
N ARG A 233 -13.98 22.54 3.34
CA ARG A 233 -13.48 23.13 2.08
C ARG A 233 -12.23 22.41 1.57
N ASN A 234 -11.27 22.13 2.44
CA ASN A 234 -10.07 21.38 2.03
C ASN A 234 -10.41 19.93 1.66
N ALA A 235 -11.30 19.28 2.43
CA ALA A 235 -11.81 17.95 2.10
C ALA A 235 -12.53 17.93 0.73
N SER A 236 -13.30 18.98 0.41
CA SER A 236 -13.91 19.20 -0.90
C SER A 236 -12.88 19.23 -2.02
N SER A 237 -11.79 19.99 -1.86
CA SER A 237 -10.72 20.09 -2.86
C SER A 237 -10.10 18.71 -3.14
N VAL A 238 -9.80 17.94 -2.10
CA VAL A 238 -9.21 16.60 -2.22
C VAL A 238 -10.20 15.61 -2.84
N ALA A 239 -11.45 15.59 -2.39
CA ALA A 239 -12.49 14.69 -2.89
C ALA A 239 -12.85 14.97 -4.35
N ASN A 240 -13.01 16.23 -4.74
CA ASN A 240 -13.29 16.62 -6.12
C ASN A 240 -12.10 16.31 -7.04
N TYR A 241 -10.87 16.57 -6.61
CA TYR A 241 -9.68 16.21 -7.38
C TYR A 241 -9.60 14.70 -7.62
N ALA A 242 -9.83 13.90 -6.56
CA ALA A 242 -9.88 12.45 -6.66
C ALA A 242 -10.98 11.99 -7.64
N ALA A 243 -12.19 12.56 -7.53
CA ALA A 243 -13.29 12.23 -8.43
C ALA A 243 -12.96 12.56 -9.91
N CYS A 244 -12.35 13.73 -10.18
CA CYS A 244 -11.91 14.10 -11.53
C CYS A 244 -10.88 13.11 -12.10
N LYS A 245 -9.92 12.66 -11.29
CA LYS A 245 -8.95 11.64 -11.70
C LYS A 245 -9.60 10.29 -11.98
N ILE A 246 -10.51 9.85 -11.12
CA ILE A 246 -11.24 8.57 -11.28
C ILE A 246 -12.09 8.58 -12.56
N MET A 247 -12.74 9.70 -12.86
CA MET A 247 -13.57 9.86 -14.05
C MET A 247 -12.75 10.10 -15.34
N GLY A 248 -11.41 10.08 -15.28
CA GLY A 248 -10.55 10.23 -16.45
C GLY A 248 -10.60 11.63 -17.07
N SER A 249 -10.78 12.68 -16.26
CA SER A 249 -10.82 14.06 -16.77
C SER A 249 -9.53 14.40 -17.52
N THR A 250 -9.65 14.71 -18.82
CA THR A 250 -8.52 15.12 -19.68
C THR A 250 -8.24 16.61 -19.61
N ASN A 251 -8.83 17.33 -18.64
CA ASN A 251 -8.70 18.77 -18.53
C ASN A 251 -7.26 19.15 -18.14
N PRO A 252 -6.50 19.86 -19.01
CA PRO A 252 -5.12 20.26 -18.71
C PRO A 252 -5.04 21.14 -17.45
N LEU A 253 -6.12 21.84 -17.10
CA LEU A 253 -6.20 22.65 -15.89
C LEU A 253 -6.10 21.81 -14.61
N LEU A 254 -6.41 20.51 -14.64
CA LEU A 254 -6.31 19.65 -13.47
C LEU A 254 -4.85 19.43 -13.06
N GLU A 255 -3.97 19.21 -14.04
CA GLU A 255 -2.52 19.08 -13.83
C GLU A 255 -1.92 20.43 -13.44
N THR A 256 -2.30 21.51 -14.14
CA THR A 256 -1.89 22.88 -13.80
C THR A 256 -2.35 23.28 -12.39
N ALA A 257 -3.59 23.00 -11.99
CA ALA A 257 -4.07 23.33 -10.65
C ALA A 257 -3.32 22.54 -9.56
N SER A 258 -2.91 21.30 -9.85
CA SER A 258 -2.16 20.48 -8.89
C SER A 258 -0.73 20.97 -8.64
N SER A 259 -0.18 21.84 -9.48
CA SER A 259 1.12 22.49 -9.20
C SER A 259 1.00 23.72 -8.29
N PHE A 260 -0.21 24.29 -8.14
CA PHE A 260 -0.47 25.47 -7.31
C PHE A 260 -1.24 25.16 -6.01
N ILE A 261 -2.04 24.10 -6.00
CA ILE A 261 -2.84 23.69 -4.86
C ILE A 261 -2.20 22.45 -4.25
N GLU A 262 -1.60 22.62 -3.07
CA GLU A 262 -1.16 21.50 -2.26
C GLU A 262 -2.39 20.74 -1.75
N LEU A 263 -2.54 19.48 -2.19
CA LEU A 263 -3.62 18.59 -1.78
C LEU A 263 -3.08 17.57 -0.78
N SER A 264 -3.90 17.25 0.23
CA SER A 264 -3.52 16.27 1.25
C SER A 264 -3.18 14.91 0.62
N PRO A 265 -2.06 14.29 1.02
CA PRO A 265 -1.68 12.96 0.53
C PRO A 265 -2.50 11.84 1.19
N TYR A 266 -3.10 12.10 2.35
CA TYR A 266 -3.70 11.05 3.17
C TYR A 266 -4.96 10.45 2.53
N ARG A 267 -5.12 9.14 2.63
CA ARG A 267 -6.24 8.37 2.10
C ARG A 267 -6.84 7.44 3.16
N PRO A 268 -8.13 7.10 3.06
CA PRO A 268 -8.74 6.08 3.89
C PRO A 268 -8.02 4.73 3.73
N LEU A 269 -7.87 4.00 4.84
CA LEU A 269 -7.28 2.65 4.87
C LEU A 269 -8.16 1.69 5.67
N GLY A 270 -8.29 0.45 5.19
CA GLY A 270 -9.16 -0.54 5.81
C GLY A 270 -10.65 -0.31 5.55
N THR A 271 -11.48 -0.98 6.34
CA THR A 271 -12.94 -0.86 6.30
C THR A 271 -13.40 0.30 7.17
N TYR A 272 -14.31 1.11 6.66
CA TYR A 272 -14.97 2.17 7.42
C TYR A 272 -16.40 1.77 7.74
N VAL A 273 -16.82 2.06 8.97
CA VAL A 273 -18.19 1.84 9.45
C VAL A 273 -18.75 3.18 9.88
N PHE A 274 -19.58 3.77 9.02
CA PHE A 274 -20.24 5.03 9.27
C PHE A 274 -21.46 4.83 10.17
N CYS A 275 -21.50 5.58 11.26
CA CYS A 275 -22.62 5.67 12.18
C CYS A 275 -23.55 6.79 11.71
N THR A 276 -24.72 6.43 11.18
CA THR A 276 -25.62 7.36 10.46
C THR A 276 -26.35 8.35 11.38
N GLY A 277 -26.43 8.03 12.67
CA GLY A 277 -27.30 8.72 13.63
C GLY A 277 -28.71 8.11 13.75
N THR A 278 -29.12 7.22 12.83
CA THR A 278 -30.45 6.56 12.83
C THR A 278 -30.46 5.22 13.57
N GLY A 279 -29.33 4.81 14.15
CA GLY A 279 -29.12 3.50 14.76
C GLY A 279 -28.52 2.46 13.82
N LYS A 280 -28.30 2.84 12.56
CA LYS A 280 -27.74 2.01 11.49
C LYS A 280 -26.24 2.22 11.30
N LEU A 281 -25.55 1.16 10.91
CA LEU A 281 -24.15 1.14 10.55
C LEU A 281 -24.01 0.91 9.05
N VAL A 282 -23.27 1.78 8.36
CA VAL A 282 -23.02 1.65 6.92
C VAL A 282 -21.54 1.36 6.69
N GLU A 283 -21.25 0.19 6.15
CA GLU A 283 -19.91 -0.30 5.86
C GLU A 283 -19.46 0.10 4.45
N ILE A 284 -18.23 0.58 4.34
CA ILE A 284 -17.57 0.90 3.07
C ILE A 284 -16.10 0.47 3.15
N SER A 285 -15.65 -0.35 2.20
CA SER A 285 -14.27 -0.89 2.16
C SER A 285 -13.41 -0.31 1.03
N ASN A 286 -13.99 0.42 0.07
CA ASN A 286 -13.25 1.10 -0.99
C ASN A 286 -12.82 2.49 -0.53
N ALA A 287 -11.52 2.77 -0.64
CA ALA A 287 -10.95 3.99 -0.08
C ALA A 287 -11.36 5.25 -0.84
N ASP A 288 -11.55 5.17 -2.15
CA ASP A 288 -12.04 6.31 -2.94
C ASP A 288 -13.49 6.64 -2.55
N ALA A 289 -14.35 5.63 -2.40
CA ALA A 289 -15.72 5.81 -1.92
C ALA A 289 -15.77 6.40 -0.51
N VAL A 290 -14.95 5.89 0.43
CA VAL A 290 -14.85 6.46 1.79
C VAL A 290 -14.43 7.93 1.73
N LEU A 291 -13.46 8.29 0.89
CA LEU A 291 -13.01 9.67 0.75
C LEU A 291 -14.15 10.59 0.28
N GLN A 292 -14.98 10.12 -0.65
CA GLN A 292 -16.17 10.86 -1.08
C GLN A 292 -17.18 10.99 0.07
N VAL A 293 -17.48 9.92 0.81
CA VAL A 293 -18.41 9.98 1.95
C VAL A 293 -17.90 10.90 3.06
N LEU A 294 -16.60 10.89 3.36
CA LEU A 294 -16.00 11.78 4.37
C LEU A 294 -16.27 13.27 4.05
N PHE A 295 -16.30 13.65 2.78
CA PHE A 295 -16.68 14.99 2.35
C PHE A 295 -18.20 15.18 2.29
N TYR A 296 -18.89 14.36 1.50
CA TYR A 296 -20.30 14.58 1.17
C TYR A 296 -21.24 14.46 2.38
N SER A 297 -20.94 13.59 3.35
CA SER A 297 -21.73 13.47 4.58
C SER A 297 -21.61 14.67 5.53
N SER A 298 -20.67 15.58 5.26
CA SER A 298 -20.41 16.80 6.02
C SER A 298 -20.76 18.07 5.22
N GLN A 299 -21.57 17.95 4.16
CA GLN A 299 -22.08 19.13 3.46
C GLN A 299 -23.19 19.82 4.25
N LEU A 300 -23.23 21.15 4.17
CA LEU A 300 -24.35 21.95 4.65
C LEU A 300 -25.42 21.99 3.57
N SER A 301 -26.69 21.86 3.96
CA SER A 301 -27.83 22.00 3.06
C SER A 301 -28.22 23.47 2.90
N THR A 302 -28.11 24.24 3.99
CA THR A 302 -28.39 25.67 4.03
C THR A 302 -27.41 26.43 4.94
N GLU A 303 -27.34 27.76 4.79
CA GLU A 303 -26.49 28.62 5.63
C GLU A 303 -26.94 28.62 7.10
N GLU A 304 -28.24 28.41 7.38
CA GLU A 304 -28.72 28.33 8.76
C GLU A 304 -28.18 27.08 9.51
N GLU A 305 -27.78 26.04 8.79
CA GLU A 305 -27.20 24.82 9.37
C GLU A 305 -25.75 24.98 9.82
N ARG A 306 -25.07 26.06 9.39
CA ARG A 306 -23.63 26.30 9.61
C ARG A 306 -23.19 26.09 11.06
N VAL A 307 -23.83 26.82 11.99
CA VAL A 307 -23.50 26.75 13.43
C VAL A 307 -23.91 25.40 14.05
N PRO A 308 -25.16 24.91 13.93
CA PRO A 308 -25.56 23.67 14.57
C PRO A 308 -24.80 22.44 14.05
N VAL A 309 -24.47 22.37 12.76
CA VAL A 309 -23.69 21.28 12.17
C VAL A 309 -22.24 21.33 12.65
N ALA A 310 -21.59 22.49 12.63
CA ALA A 310 -20.23 22.63 13.13
C ALA A 310 -20.12 22.21 14.61
N GLN A 311 -21.06 22.65 15.45
CA GLN A 311 -21.10 22.22 16.84
C GLN A 311 -21.40 20.73 17.00
N LYS A 312 -22.28 20.17 16.16
CA LYS A 312 -22.57 18.72 16.16
C LYS A 312 -21.36 17.90 15.74
N SER A 313 -20.55 18.39 14.80
CA SER A 313 -19.33 17.72 14.35
C SER A 313 -18.34 17.45 15.48
N LEU A 314 -18.23 18.40 16.43
CA LEU A 314 -17.39 18.28 17.61
C LEU A 314 -18.01 17.36 18.67
N ARG A 315 -19.34 17.41 18.84
CA ARG A 315 -20.05 16.51 19.77
C ARG A 315 -20.06 15.06 19.31
N ASP A 316 -20.21 14.82 18.02
CA ASP A 316 -20.20 13.49 17.41
C ASP A 316 -18.85 12.79 17.69
N HIS A 317 -17.73 13.53 17.68
CA HIS A 317 -16.42 13.01 18.04
C HIS A 317 -16.40 12.42 19.47
N LEU A 318 -17.14 12.99 20.41
CA LEU A 318 -17.14 12.55 21.82
C LEU A 318 -18.16 11.45 22.12
N ASN A 319 -19.05 11.09 21.17
CA ASN A 319 -20.26 10.30 21.45
C ASN A 319 -20.17 8.81 21.04
N TYR A 320 -18.98 8.30 20.69
CA TYR A 320 -18.80 6.91 20.25
C TYR A 320 -19.30 5.86 21.24
N GLU A 321 -18.93 5.97 22.52
CA GLU A 321 -19.27 4.94 23.52
C GLU A 321 -20.78 4.82 23.74
N ASN A 322 -21.48 5.94 23.86
CA ASN A 322 -22.93 5.93 24.07
C ASN A 322 -23.67 5.40 22.85
N TYR A 323 -23.35 5.92 21.66
CA TYR A 323 -24.02 5.54 20.43
C TYR A 323 -23.81 4.07 20.07
N LEU A 324 -22.56 3.58 20.12
CA LEU A 324 -22.26 2.18 19.82
C LEU A 324 -22.86 1.22 20.86
N LYS A 325 -22.96 1.64 22.13
CA LYS A 325 -23.63 0.84 23.16
C LYS A 325 -25.09 0.57 22.80
N GLU A 326 -25.78 1.54 22.22
CA GLU A 326 -27.16 1.43 21.77
C GLU A 326 -27.29 0.67 20.45
N CYS A 327 -26.55 1.06 19.42
CA CYS A 327 -26.63 0.47 18.09
C CYS A 327 -26.27 -1.02 18.09
N LEU A 328 -25.28 -1.41 18.89
CA LEU A 328 -24.83 -2.80 19.00
C LEU A 328 -25.74 -3.68 19.88
N ARG A 329 -26.92 -3.21 20.31
CA ARG A 329 -27.96 -4.07 20.91
C ARG A 329 -28.64 -4.93 19.84
N THR A 330 -28.94 -4.32 18.70
CA THR A 330 -29.53 -4.94 17.51
C THR A 330 -28.81 -4.37 16.29
N PRO A 331 -27.59 -4.85 15.99
CA PRO A 331 -26.76 -4.25 14.96
C PRO A 331 -27.42 -4.40 13.59
N ILE A 332 -27.79 -3.28 12.97
CA ILE A 332 -28.20 -3.22 11.57
C ILE A 332 -27.01 -2.70 10.79
N VAL A 333 -26.38 -3.57 10.02
CA VAL A 333 -25.26 -3.22 9.13
C VAL A 333 -25.70 -3.37 7.70
N THR A 334 -25.45 -2.34 6.89
CA THR A 334 -25.56 -2.41 5.43
C THR A 334 -24.21 -2.11 4.79
N SER A 335 -23.97 -2.66 3.60
CA SER A 335 -22.75 -2.42 2.83
C SER A 335 -23.08 -1.54 1.64
N LEU A 336 -22.40 -0.39 1.52
CA LEU A 336 -22.65 0.58 0.46
C LEU A 336 -21.89 0.27 -0.84
N PHE A 337 -21.03 -0.75 -0.85
CA PHE A 337 -20.07 -0.99 -1.95
C PHE A 337 -20.45 -2.17 -2.87
N HIS A 338 -21.65 -2.73 -2.72
CA HIS A 338 -22.25 -3.67 -3.68
C HIS A 338 -23.55 -3.08 -4.21
N LEU A 339 -23.43 -1.97 -4.95
CA LEU A 339 -24.55 -1.27 -5.59
C LEU A 339 -25.12 -2.10 -6.76
N HIS A 340 -25.65 -3.29 -6.47
CA HIS A 340 -26.77 -3.77 -7.26
C HIS A 340 -27.97 -2.88 -6.94
N GLN A 341 -28.80 -2.60 -7.95
CA GLN A 341 -29.98 -1.74 -7.90
C GLN A 341 -31.02 -2.25 -6.89
N GLU A 342 -30.73 -2.18 -5.60
CA GLU A 342 -31.64 -2.53 -4.52
C GLU A 342 -32.16 -1.25 -3.86
N ALA A 343 -33.45 -1.23 -3.53
CA ALA A 343 -34.15 -0.13 -2.88
C ALA A 343 -33.51 0.31 -1.53
N ASN A 344 -32.64 -0.52 -0.94
CA ASN A 344 -31.91 -0.20 0.28
C ASN A 344 -30.80 0.83 0.10
N VAL A 345 -30.23 0.96 -1.10
CA VAL A 345 -29.13 1.90 -1.37
C VAL A 345 -29.57 3.35 -1.17
N ASP A 346 -30.73 3.72 -1.71
CA ASP A 346 -31.24 5.09 -1.59
C ASP A 346 -31.53 5.46 -0.13
N MET A 347 -31.96 4.49 0.69
CA MET A 347 -32.12 4.69 2.14
C MET A 347 -30.78 4.90 2.84
N ASP A 348 -29.73 4.15 2.49
CA ASP A 348 -28.39 4.31 3.08
C ASP A 348 -27.77 5.67 2.72
N LEU A 349 -27.92 6.08 1.45
CA LEU A 349 -27.47 7.38 0.97
C LEU A 349 -28.18 8.51 1.73
N ASN A 350 -29.50 8.40 1.93
CA ASN A 350 -30.30 9.37 2.68
C ASN A 350 -29.91 9.42 4.17
N ASP A 351 -29.71 8.26 4.81
CA ASP A 351 -29.27 8.16 6.21
C ASP A 351 -27.91 8.84 6.44
N LEU A 352 -27.02 8.74 5.45
CA LEU A 352 -25.72 9.42 5.44
C LEU A 352 -25.78 10.89 4.98
N GLY A 353 -26.95 11.38 4.55
CA GLY A 353 -27.13 12.74 4.04
C GLY A 353 -26.39 13.00 2.72
N LEU A 354 -26.25 11.98 1.87
CA LEU A 354 -25.48 12.06 0.64
C LEU A 354 -26.32 12.64 -0.51
N SER A 355 -25.77 13.62 -1.21
CA SER A 355 -26.40 14.22 -2.39
C SER A 355 -26.36 13.30 -3.62
N GLU A 356 -27.14 13.61 -4.65
CA GLU A 356 -27.10 12.88 -5.93
C GLU A 356 -25.69 12.87 -6.53
N ARG A 357 -24.96 13.99 -6.43
CA ARG A 357 -23.56 14.08 -6.86
C ARG A 357 -22.66 13.12 -6.09
N ALA A 358 -22.87 12.97 -4.78
CA ALA A 358 -22.15 11.98 -3.98
C ALA A 358 -22.38 10.56 -4.52
N SER A 359 -23.63 10.22 -4.84
CA SER A 359 -23.99 8.93 -5.44
C SER A 359 -23.24 8.66 -6.76
N LEU A 360 -23.13 9.67 -7.62
CA LEU A 360 -22.34 9.56 -8.86
C LEU A 360 -20.86 9.30 -8.59
N CYS A 361 -20.25 10.01 -7.62
CA CYS A 361 -18.86 9.79 -7.25
C CYS A 361 -18.61 8.39 -6.67
N LEU A 362 -19.56 7.85 -5.89
CA LEU A 362 -19.49 6.48 -5.36
C LEU A 362 -19.57 5.43 -6.49
N ARG A 363 -20.49 5.62 -7.44
CA ARG A 363 -20.59 4.77 -8.64
C ARG A 363 -19.33 4.84 -9.49
N ALA A 364 -18.70 6.00 -9.60
CA ALA A 364 -17.43 6.16 -10.31
C ALA A 364 -16.29 5.38 -9.64
N ALA A 365 -16.19 5.42 -8.30
CA ALA A 365 -15.23 4.61 -7.55
C ALA A 365 -15.45 3.11 -7.74
N GLU A 366 -16.70 2.65 -7.74
CA GLU A 366 -17.04 1.25 -8.04
C GLU A 366 -16.70 0.86 -9.49
N ALA A 367 -17.02 1.73 -10.45
CA ALA A 367 -16.72 1.52 -11.86
C ALA A 367 -15.21 1.41 -12.12
N LEU A 368 -14.39 2.18 -11.39
CA LEU A 368 -12.93 2.09 -11.45
C LEU A 368 -12.43 0.74 -10.94
N GLU A 369 -12.93 0.24 -9.81
CA GLU A 369 -12.55 -1.10 -9.31
C GLU A 369 -12.97 -2.21 -10.28
N LYS A 370 -14.19 -2.12 -10.85
CA LYS A 370 -14.63 -3.04 -11.92
C LYS A 370 -13.73 -2.94 -13.15
N GLN A 371 -13.26 -1.74 -13.51
CA GLN A 371 -12.32 -1.54 -14.61
C GLN A 371 -10.96 -2.19 -14.32
N LYS A 372 -10.41 -2.03 -13.11
CA LYS A 372 -9.17 -2.72 -12.70
C LYS A 372 -9.30 -4.23 -12.83
N LEU A 373 -10.45 -4.80 -12.44
CA LEU A 373 -10.71 -6.24 -12.58
C LEU A 373 -10.84 -6.67 -14.06
N ARG A 374 -11.49 -5.88 -14.91
CA ARG A 374 -11.52 -6.15 -16.37
C ARG A 374 -10.12 -6.12 -16.97
N ASN A 375 -9.33 -5.11 -16.61
CA ASN A 375 -7.94 -4.97 -17.00
C ASN A 375 -7.11 -6.18 -16.57
N GLN A 376 -7.28 -6.64 -15.32
CA GLN A 376 -6.68 -7.89 -14.83
C GLN A 376 -7.03 -9.08 -15.71
N ASN A 377 -8.31 -9.26 -16.05
CA ASN A 377 -8.76 -10.38 -16.87
C ASN A 377 -8.15 -10.35 -18.28
N THR A 378 -8.04 -9.16 -18.88
CA THR A 378 -7.36 -8.97 -20.17
C THR A 378 -5.89 -9.37 -20.08
N ILE A 379 -5.19 -8.94 -19.03
CA ILE A 379 -3.77 -9.27 -18.80
C ILE A 379 -3.59 -10.76 -18.48
N ASP A 380 -4.50 -11.37 -17.71
CA ASP A 380 -4.53 -12.81 -17.46
C ASP A 380 -4.71 -13.61 -18.76
N GLY A 381 -5.51 -13.12 -19.72
CA GLY A 381 -5.65 -13.72 -21.05
C GLY A 381 -4.34 -13.77 -21.84
N LYS A 382 -3.45 -12.78 -21.66
CA LYS A 382 -2.12 -12.73 -22.32
C LYS A 382 -1.13 -13.76 -21.78
N GLN A 383 -1.44 -14.45 -20.68
CA GLN A 383 -0.54 -15.48 -20.14
C GLN A 383 -0.27 -16.61 -21.14
N ILE A 384 -1.25 -16.97 -21.96
CA ILE A 384 -1.11 -18.01 -22.98
C ILE A 384 0.00 -17.64 -23.98
N ASP A 385 0.02 -16.38 -24.43
CA ASP A 385 1.04 -15.89 -25.35
C ASP A 385 2.40 -15.81 -24.67
N ILE A 386 2.46 -15.33 -23.42
CA ILE A 386 3.71 -15.28 -22.64
C ILE A 386 4.31 -16.68 -22.49
N GLU A 387 3.51 -17.66 -22.08
CA GLU A 387 3.93 -19.05 -21.91
C GLU A 387 4.42 -19.66 -23.24
N LYS A 388 3.71 -19.41 -24.34
CA LYS A 388 4.12 -19.85 -25.68
C LYS A 388 5.48 -19.28 -26.07
N TYR A 389 5.64 -17.96 -26.00
CA TYR A 389 6.89 -17.31 -26.41
C TYR A 389 8.06 -17.68 -25.49
N LEU A 390 7.83 -17.86 -24.19
CA LEU A 390 8.85 -18.36 -23.27
C LEU A 390 9.25 -19.79 -23.60
N GLY A 391 8.30 -20.68 -23.88
CA GLY A 391 8.58 -22.06 -24.30
C GLY A 391 9.39 -22.13 -25.60
N ASP A 392 9.11 -21.26 -26.56
CA ASP A 392 9.91 -21.16 -27.79
C ASP A 392 11.34 -20.66 -27.51
N LEU A 393 11.52 -19.71 -26.60
CA LEU A 393 12.84 -19.21 -26.20
C LEU A 393 13.64 -20.24 -25.37
N GLU A 394 12.98 -21.07 -24.56
CA GLU A 394 13.62 -22.20 -23.87
C GLU A 394 14.08 -23.27 -24.85
N ARG A 395 13.28 -23.53 -25.90
CA ARG A 395 13.67 -24.42 -27.00
C ARG A 395 14.87 -23.86 -27.75
N TYR A 396 14.87 -22.57 -28.05
CA TYR A 396 16.01 -21.87 -28.64
C TYR A 396 17.26 -22.01 -27.75
N LYS A 397 17.11 -21.77 -26.43
CA LYS A 397 18.19 -21.94 -25.46
C LYS A 397 18.79 -23.35 -25.50
N SER A 398 17.94 -24.38 -25.52
CA SER A 398 18.35 -25.78 -25.58
C SER A 398 19.10 -26.10 -26.88
N THR A 399 18.64 -25.60 -28.02
CA THR A 399 19.30 -25.82 -29.33
C THR A 399 20.69 -25.18 -29.39
N CYS A 400 20.88 -24.04 -28.72
CA CYS A 400 22.17 -23.34 -28.67
C CYS A 400 23.16 -23.94 -27.66
N ALA A 401 22.72 -24.88 -26.81
CA ALA A 401 23.54 -25.44 -25.71
C ALA A 401 24.78 -26.21 -26.20
N HIS A 402 24.75 -26.77 -27.41
CA HIS A 402 25.91 -27.47 -28.00
C HIS A 402 26.87 -26.54 -28.77
N LYS A 403 26.63 -25.22 -28.75
CA LYS A 403 27.43 -24.20 -29.45
C LYS A 403 28.10 -23.27 -28.43
N ALA A 404 28.00 -21.96 -28.64
CA ALA A 404 28.51 -20.94 -27.72
C ALA A 404 27.51 -20.56 -26.61
N GLY A 405 26.32 -21.16 -26.60
CA GLY A 405 25.20 -20.74 -25.76
C GLY A 405 24.29 -19.74 -26.49
N TYR A 406 23.08 -19.58 -25.96
CA TYR A 406 22.04 -18.80 -26.61
C TYR A 406 22.26 -17.28 -26.54
N TYR A 407 22.98 -16.80 -25.52
CA TYR A 407 23.42 -15.40 -25.44
C TYR A 407 24.34 -15.04 -26.60
N ASP A 408 25.42 -15.81 -26.77
CA ASP A 408 26.43 -15.58 -27.82
C ASP A 408 25.84 -15.79 -29.22
N ALA A 409 25.02 -16.83 -29.41
CA ALA A 409 24.32 -17.08 -30.68
C ALA A 409 23.38 -15.92 -31.06
N PHE A 410 22.62 -15.40 -30.08
CA PHE A 410 21.75 -14.26 -30.32
C PHE A 410 22.53 -12.97 -30.59
N LYS A 411 23.67 -12.77 -29.92
CA LYS A 411 24.53 -11.60 -30.12
C LYS A 411 25.14 -11.58 -31.52
N SER A 412 25.56 -12.73 -32.06
CA SER A 412 26.06 -12.82 -33.44
C SER A 412 24.92 -12.76 -34.47
N SER A 413 23.81 -13.46 -34.20
CA SER A 413 22.57 -13.45 -34.99
C SER A 413 22.79 -13.83 -36.45
N ASP A 414 23.46 -14.96 -36.64
CA ASP A 414 23.82 -15.48 -37.96
C ASP A 414 22.75 -16.41 -38.55
N GLN A 415 21.81 -16.89 -37.73
CA GLN A 415 20.82 -17.90 -38.10
C GLN A 415 19.38 -17.34 -38.05
N ASN A 416 18.47 -17.97 -38.82
CA ASN A 416 17.05 -17.60 -38.84
C ASN A 416 16.39 -17.78 -37.47
N GLU A 417 16.82 -18.78 -36.71
CA GLU A 417 16.35 -19.03 -35.35
C GLU A 417 16.68 -17.88 -34.40
N ASP A 418 17.81 -17.20 -34.59
CA ASP A 418 18.21 -16.03 -33.79
C ASP A 418 17.26 -14.85 -34.06
N PHE A 419 16.88 -14.66 -35.33
CA PHE A 419 15.87 -13.65 -35.71
C PHE A 419 14.51 -13.97 -35.11
N GLN A 420 14.08 -15.24 -35.14
CA GLN A 420 12.83 -15.66 -34.51
C GLN A 420 12.85 -15.46 -32.99
N ALA A 421 13.97 -15.76 -32.32
CA ALA A 421 14.16 -15.47 -30.90
C ALA A 421 14.04 -13.95 -30.63
N ASN A 422 14.54 -13.10 -31.54
CA ASN A 422 14.42 -11.65 -31.41
C ASN A 422 12.96 -11.17 -31.56
N VAL A 423 12.20 -11.77 -32.48
CA VAL A 423 10.75 -11.50 -32.60
C VAL A 423 10.03 -11.86 -31.31
N ASN A 424 10.28 -13.07 -30.76
CA ASN A 424 9.65 -13.51 -29.51
C ASN A 424 10.04 -12.62 -28.32
N ARG A 425 11.31 -12.19 -28.23
CA ARG A 425 11.81 -11.22 -27.24
C ARG A 425 11.00 -9.91 -27.30
N LEU A 426 10.78 -9.37 -28.49
CA LEU A 426 10.02 -8.13 -28.69
C LEU A 426 8.54 -8.28 -28.35
N GLN A 427 7.91 -9.40 -28.70
CA GLN A 427 6.52 -9.68 -28.32
C GLN A 427 6.36 -9.72 -26.79
N LEU A 428 7.26 -10.43 -26.10
CA LEU A 428 7.27 -10.47 -24.65
C LEU A 428 7.54 -9.08 -24.03
N ALA A 429 8.50 -8.33 -24.58
CA ALA A 429 8.78 -6.96 -24.11
C ALA A 429 7.54 -6.06 -24.20
N GLY A 430 6.80 -6.11 -25.31
CA GLY A 430 5.57 -5.34 -25.49
C GLY A 430 4.49 -5.68 -24.44
N ILE A 431 4.25 -6.97 -24.20
CA ILE A 431 3.26 -7.41 -23.19
C ILE A 431 3.68 -6.94 -21.79
N TRP A 432 4.94 -7.15 -21.41
CA TRP A 432 5.42 -6.75 -20.08
C TRP A 432 5.46 -5.23 -19.89
N ASP A 433 5.88 -4.47 -20.90
CA ASP A 433 5.89 -3.01 -20.83
C ASP A 433 4.45 -2.46 -20.69
N GLU A 434 3.46 -3.05 -21.36
CA GLU A 434 2.04 -2.71 -21.16
C GLU A 434 1.59 -2.95 -19.71
N ILE A 435 1.92 -4.10 -19.11
CA ILE A 435 1.61 -4.40 -17.71
C ILE A 435 2.23 -3.34 -16.79
N ILE A 436 3.50 -2.98 -17.01
CA ILE A 436 4.19 -1.98 -16.19
C ILE A 436 3.58 -0.58 -16.37
N GLU A 437 3.14 -0.21 -17.58
CA GLU A 437 2.44 1.05 -17.83
C GLU A 437 1.09 1.11 -17.12
N MET A 438 0.31 0.02 -17.13
CA MET A 438 -0.94 -0.06 -16.40
C MET A 438 -0.74 0.06 -14.88
N LEU A 439 0.36 -0.50 -14.34
CA LEU A 439 0.72 -0.34 -12.94
C LEU A 439 1.02 1.12 -12.58
N LYS A 440 1.80 1.83 -13.41
CA LYS A 440 2.10 3.27 -13.20
C LYS A 440 0.84 4.12 -13.18
N ARG A 441 -0.18 3.75 -13.97
CA ARG A 441 -1.47 4.46 -14.06
C ARG A 441 -2.47 4.01 -12.99
N HIS A 442 -2.10 3.05 -12.14
CA HIS A 442 -2.97 2.43 -11.13
C HIS A 442 -4.24 1.79 -11.74
N GLU A 443 -4.09 1.18 -12.91
CA GLU A 443 -5.17 0.56 -13.69
C GLU A 443 -5.34 -0.94 -13.43
N LEU A 444 -4.49 -1.53 -12.57
CA LEU A 444 -4.59 -2.91 -12.11
C LEU A 444 -4.98 -2.97 -10.63
N PRO A 445 -5.53 -4.11 -10.16
CA PRO A 445 -5.86 -4.30 -8.74
C PRO A 445 -4.63 -4.11 -7.85
N ASP A 446 -4.84 -3.55 -6.67
CA ASP A 446 -3.78 -3.26 -5.71
C ASP A 446 -3.04 -4.54 -5.25
N GLU A 447 -3.70 -5.71 -5.37
CA GLU A 447 -3.13 -7.02 -5.06
C GLU A 447 -2.24 -7.61 -6.18
N PHE A 448 -2.19 -7.01 -7.37
CA PHE A 448 -1.54 -7.59 -8.56
C PHE A 448 -0.09 -8.02 -8.32
N GLU A 449 0.72 -7.13 -7.74
CA GLU A 449 2.14 -7.39 -7.49
C GLU A 449 2.38 -8.51 -6.46
N GLY A 450 1.37 -8.86 -5.66
CA GLY A 450 1.41 -9.95 -4.68
C GLY A 450 0.96 -11.30 -5.25
N GLN A 451 0.51 -11.36 -6.51
CA GLN A 451 -0.01 -12.59 -7.10
C GLN A 451 1.11 -13.56 -7.46
N LYS A 452 1.21 -14.68 -6.73
CA LYS A 452 2.23 -15.73 -6.93
C LYS A 452 2.40 -16.17 -8.39
N LYS A 453 1.31 -16.23 -9.17
CA LYS A 453 1.35 -16.59 -10.59
C LYS A 453 2.20 -15.59 -11.41
N TRP A 454 1.98 -14.30 -11.22
CA TRP A 454 2.68 -13.23 -11.94
C TRP A 454 4.12 -13.07 -11.47
N ILE A 455 4.39 -13.30 -10.18
CA ILE A 455 5.75 -13.32 -9.63
C ILE A 455 6.58 -14.44 -10.27
N ARG A 456 6.02 -15.66 -10.36
CA ARG A 456 6.68 -16.80 -11.00
C ARG A 456 6.90 -16.57 -12.49
N LEU A 457 5.87 -16.12 -13.20
CA LEU A 457 5.95 -15.85 -14.64
C LEU A 457 6.95 -14.74 -14.96
N GLY A 458 6.93 -13.65 -14.18
CA GLY A 458 7.89 -12.54 -14.31
C GLY A 458 9.32 -12.94 -13.98
N THR A 459 9.52 -13.83 -13.01
CA THR A 459 10.84 -14.38 -12.68
C THR A 459 11.37 -15.24 -13.82
N ARG A 460 10.55 -16.16 -14.36
CA ARG A 460 10.91 -17.00 -15.50
C ARG A 460 11.22 -16.16 -16.74
N TYR A 461 10.36 -15.18 -17.04
CA TYR A 461 10.60 -14.20 -18.11
C TYR A 461 11.94 -13.49 -17.96
N ARG A 462 12.21 -12.94 -16.77
CA ARG A 462 13.47 -12.22 -16.50
C ARG A 462 14.69 -13.13 -16.70
N ARG A 463 14.68 -14.35 -16.16
CA ARG A 463 15.81 -15.28 -16.27
C ARG A 463 16.10 -15.72 -17.72
N ILE A 464 15.07 -15.87 -18.55
CA ILE A 464 15.22 -16.33 -19.93
C ILE A 464 15.57 -15.17 -20.86
N VAL A 465 14.88 -14.03 -20.73
CA VAL A 465 14.84 -12.99 -21.77
C VAL A 465 15.76 -11.81 -21.47
N GLU A 466 16.05 -11.49 -20.19
CA GLU A 466 16.97 -10.40 -19.86
C GLU A 466 18.37 -10.60 -20.47
N PRO A 467 18.95 -11.83 -20.49
CA PRO A 467 20.18 -12.09 -21.25
C PRO A 467 20.10 -11.71 -22.73
N LEU A 468 18.97 -11.96 -23.40
CA LEU A 468 18.79 -11.61 -24.82
C LEU A 468 18.66 -10.11 -25.04
N ASP A 469 18.00 -9.39 -24.11
CA ASP A 469 17.98 -7.92 -24.14
C ASP A 469 19.37 -7.31 -23.89
N ILE A 470 20.18 -7.92 -23.01
CA ILE A 470 21.58 -7.54 -22.80
C ILE A 470 22.39 -7.80 -24.08
N ALA A 471 22.27 -8.98 -24.68
CA ALA A 471 22.93 -9.32 -25.94
C ALA A 471 22.57 -8.31 -27.03
N ASN A 472 21.28 -7.97 -27.16
CA ASN A 472 20.81 -6.96 -28.10
C ASN A 472 21.41 -5.57 -27.83
N TYR A 473 21.53 -5.19 -26.56
CA TYR A 473 22.07 -3.90 -26.14
C TYR A 473 23.53 -3.73 -26.58
N TYR A 474 24.38 -4.71 -26.26
CA TYR A 474 25.81 -4.67 -26.60
C TYR A 474 26.06 -4.97 -28.08
N ARG A 475 25.24 -5.79 -28.75
CA ARG A 475 25.30 -6.02 -30.20
C ARG A 475 25.16 -4.72 -31.00
N HIS A 476 24.28 -3.83 -30.56
CA HIS A 476 24.04 -2.55 -31.23
C HIS A 476 24.87 -1.40 -30.63
N LEU A 477 25.93 -1.71 -29.87
CA LEU A 477 26.85 -0.75 -29.25
C LEU A 477 26.15 0.32 -28.42
N LYS A 478 24.97 0.01 -27.84
CA LYS A 478 24.22 0.98 -27.03
C LYS A 478 24.94 1.39 -25.76
N ASN A 479 25.90 0.60 -25.32
CA ASN A 479 26.79 0.92 -24.22
C ASN A 479 27.71 2.11 -24.52
N GLU A 480 28.06 2.35 -25.78
CA GLU A 480 28.89 3.49 -26.20
C GLU A 480 28.05 4.79 -26.21
N ASP A 481 26.79 4.70 -26.65
CA ASP A 481 25.87 5.85 -26.70
C ASP A 481 25.30 6.22 -25.31
N ALA A 482 24.84 5.23 -24.55
CA ALA A 482 24.01 5.43 -23.36
C ALA A 482 24.70 5.01 -22.04
N GLY A 483 25.92 4.47 -22.11
CA GLY A 483 26.70 3.97 -20.97
C GLY A 483 26.38 2.52 -20.58
N PRO A 484 26.93 2.01 -19.46
CA PRO A 484 26.73 0.62 -19.06
C PRO A 484 25.26 0.22 -18.92
N TYR A 485 24.93 -1.04 -19.27
CA TYR A 485 23.56 -1.55 -19.22
C TYR A 485 22.90 -1.33 -17.86
N MET A 486 23.63 -1.60 -16.76
CA MET A 486 23.11 -1.44 -15.40
C MET A 486 22.86 0.01 -14.99
N GLY A 487 23.45 0.99 -15.69
CA GLY A 487 23.22 2.41 -15.47
C GLY A 487 21.88 2.87 -16.07
N LYS A 488 21.86 3.02 -17.40
CA LYS A 488 20.69 3.57 -18.13
C LYS A 488 20.04 2.59 -19.11
N GLY A 489 20.69 1.45 -19.40
CA GLY A 489 20.21 0.49 -20.40
C GLY A 489 19.13 -0.48 -19.92
N ARG A 490 19.06 -0.77 -18.61
CA ARG A 490 18.21 -1.82 -18.05
C ARG A 490 16.71 -1.44 -18.05
N PRO A 491 15.84 -2.13 -18.82
CA PRO A 491 14.41 -1.86 -18.88
C PRO A 491 13.68 -1.99 -17.54
N ARG A 492 12.62 -1.17 -17.33
CA ARG A 492 11.87 -1.15 -16.07
C ARG A 492 11.16 -2.48 -15.78
N ARG A 493 10.68 -3.19 -16.81
CA ARG A 493 10.03 -4.52 -16.67
C ARG A 493 10.87 -5.55 -15.91
N TYR A 494 12.20 -5.56 -16.07
CA TYR A 494 13.06 -6.47 -15.32
C TYR A 494 13.30 -6.02 -13.89
N LYS A 495 13.41 -4.70 -13.66
CA LYS A 495 13.50 -4.14 -12.31
C LYS A 495 12.23 -4.46 -11.51
N CYS A 496 11.05 -4.33 -12.12
CA CYS A 496 9.78 -4.65 -11.48
C CYS A 496 9.68 -6.13 -11.10
N THR A 497 9.90 -7.05 -12.07
CA THR A 497 9.77 -8.49 -11.80
C THR A 497 10.84 -9.03 -10.86
N GLN A 498 12.03 -8.41 -10.82
CA GLN A 498 13.03 -8.66 -9.77
C GLN A 498 12.48 -8.28 -8.39
N LYS A 499 12.03 -7.03 -8.21
CA LYS A 499 11.54 -6.52 -6.92
C LYS A 499 10.33 -7.28 -6.40
N TRP A 500 9.43 -7.71 -7.29
CA TRP A 500 8.28 -8.55 -6.89
C TRP A 500 8.72 -9.85 -6.22
N ARG A 501 9.71 -10.53 -6.81
CA ARG A 501 10.26 -11.75 -6.24
C ARG A 501 11.01 -11.49 -4.95
N GLU A 502 11.92 -10.52 -4.95
CA GLU A 502 12.71 -10.17 -3.76
C GLU A 502 11.82 -9.84 -2.57
N HIS A 503 10.74 -9.09 -2.80
CA HIS A 503 9.76 -8.77 -1.78
C HIS A 503 9.00 -10.01 -1.28
N ALA A 504 8.46 -10.82 -2.19
CA ALA A 504 7.70 -12.00 -1.83
C ALA A 504 8.54 -13.03 -1.06
N GLU A 505 9.78 -13.25 -1.48
CA GLU A 505 10.71 -14.21 -0.90
C GLU A 505 11.57 -13.62 0.25
N LYS A 506 11.49 -12.30 0.51
CA LYS A 506 12.38 -11.56 1.44
C LYS A 506 13.87 -11.77 1.13
N LEU A 507 14.21 -11.76 -0.15
CA LEU A 507 15.61 -11.82 -0.58
C LEU A 507 16.30 -10.48 -0.29
N PRO A 508 17.60 -10.50 0.08
CA PRO A 508 18.38 -9.28 0.14
C PRO A 508 18.47 -8.66 -1.27
N GLU A 509 18.65 -7.34 -1.32
CA GLU A 509 18.93 -6.64 -2.56
C GLU A 509 20.37 -6.97 -3.01
N GLU A 510 20.48 -7.97 -3.88
CA GLU A 510 21.74 -8.45 -4.45
C GLU A 510 21.79 -8.21 -5.96
N PHE A 511 23.00 -8.30 -6.53
CA PHE A 511 23.15 -8.26 -7.98
C PHE A 511 22.38 -9.44 -8.59
N PRO A 512 21.45 -9.19 -9.53
CA PRO A 512 20.58 -10.25 -10.05
C PRO A 512 21.35 -11.15 -11.02
N GLY A 513 21.21 -12.47 -10.85
CA GLY A 513 21.82 -13.44 -11.77
C GLY A 513 21.42 -13.25 -13.24
N SER A 514 20.20 -12.75 -13.49
CA SER A 514 19.75 -12.42 -14.86
C SER A 514 20.52 -11.29 -15.54
N CYS A 515 21.27 -10.48 -14.77
CA CYS A 515 22.18 -9.47 -15.30
C CYS A 515 23.64 -9.94 -15.42
N PHE A 516 23.90 -11.24 -15.23
CA PHE A 516 25.23 -11.86 -15.34
C PHE A 516 26.01 -11.35 -16.55
N TRP A 517 25.39 -11.39 -17.73
CA TRP A 517 26.03 -11.01 -18.99
C TRP A 517 26.39 -9.53 -19.08
N ALA A 518 25.62 -8.64 -18.43
CA ALA A 518 25.95 -7.22 -18.42
C ALA A 518 27.29 -6.96 -17.71
N GLU A 519 27.54 -7.65 -16.60
CA GLU A 519 28.83 -7.55 -15.88
C GLU A 519 29.97 -8.15 -16.71
N VAL A 520 29.74 -9.27 -17.39
CA VAL A 520 30.75 -9.91 -18.25
C VAL A 520 31.17 -8.98 -19.40
N GLU A 521 30.22 -8.28 -20.04
CA GLU A 521 30.53 -7.31 -21.10
C GLU A 521 31.35 -6.12 -20.57
N GLU A 522 31.01 -5.58 -19.40
CA GLU A 522 31.77 -4.50 -18.77
C GLU A 522 33.20 -4.93 -18.39
N LEU A 523 33.37 -6.17 -17.91
CA LEU A 523 34.69 -6.74 -17.64
C LEU A 523 35.49 -6.95 -18.92
N TRP A 524 34.82 -7.32 -20.02
CA TRP A 524 35.46 -7.44 -21.33
C TRP A 524 35.95 -6.11 -21.86
N ILE A 525 35.13 -5.05 -21.76
CA ILE A 525 35.48 -3.68 -22.18
C ILE A 525 36.68 -3.15 -21.38
N ARG A 526 36.77 -3.50 -20.09
CA ARG A 526 37.87 -3.09 -19.19
C ARG A 526 39.00 -4.12 -19.13
N SER A 527 39.08 -5.03 -20.10
CA SER A 527 40.12 -6.04 -20.20
C SER A 527 41.48 -5.35 -20.44
N GLY A 528 42.23 -5.10 -19.36
CA GLY A 528 43.47 -4.33 -19.36
C GLY A 528 43.65 -3.37 -18.17
N SER A 529 42.58 -3.09 -17.39
CA SER A 529 42.69 -2.30 -16.17
C SER A 529 43.19 -3.10 -14.96
N LEU A 530 43.82 -2.41 -13.99
CA LEU A 530 44.16 -2.97 -12.67
C LEU A 530 42.88 -3.48 -11.97
N GLY A 531 42.94 -4.68 -11.39
CA GLY A 531 41.82 -5.28 -10.64
C GLY A 531 40.84 -6.12 -11.48
N THR A 532 40.98 -6.17 -12.81
CA THR A 532 40.05 -6.93 -13.68
C THR A 532 40.13 -8.44 -13.41
N ARG A 533 41.32 -8.97 -13.12
CA ARG A 533 41.52 -10.40 -12.82
C ARG A 533 40.78 -10.83 -11.55
N GLU A 534 40.85 -10.02 -10.50
CA GLU A 534 40.14 -10.24 -9.23
C GLU A 534 38.63 -10.20 -9.43
N SER A 535 38.13 -9.22 -10.19
CA SER A 535 36.70 -9.10 -10.51
C SER A 535 36.18 -10.30 -11.32
N ILE A 536 36.96 -10.82 -12.28
CA ILE A 536 36.61 -12.04 -13.01
C ILE A 536 36.52 -13.25 -12.07
N LEU A 537 37.44 -13.38 -11.11
CA LEU A 537 37.42 -14.47 -10.13
C LEU A 537 36.20 -14.38 -9.19
N GLN A 538 35.84 -13.17 -8.75
CA GLN A 538 34.60 -12.94 -8.00
C GLN A 538 33.37 -13.31 -8.85
N MET A 539 33.38 -12.95 -10.13
CA MET A 539 32.29 -13.26 -11.05
C MET A 539 32.14 -14.76 -11.27
N LYS A 540 33.24 -15.50 -11.38
CA LYS A 540 33.24 -16.98 -11.44
C LYS A 540 32.60 -17.59 -10.19
N THR A 541 32.99 -17.13 -9.01
CA THR A 541 32.42 -17.60 -7.73
C THR A 541 30.91 -17.33 -7.67
N LYS A 542 30.46 -16.15 -8.11
CA LYS A 542 29.03 -15.81 -8.20
C LYS A 542 28.29 -16.69 -9.22
N ALA A 543 28.88 -16.94 -10.38
CA ALA A 543 28.30 -17.81 -11.41
C ALA A 543 28.06 -19.22 -10.88
N GLU A 544 29.04 -19.82 -10.20
CA GLU A 544 28.92 -21.15 -9.60
C GLU A 544 27.81 -21.20 -8.54
N LYS A 545 27.65 -20.15 -7.73
CA LYS A 545 26.53 -20.01 -6.78
C LYS A 545 25.20 -19.94 -7.53
N TRP A 546 25.07 -19.04 -8.50
CA TRP A 546 23.83 -18.83 -9.26
C TRP A 546 23.40 -20.02 -10.09
N ILE A 547 24.33 -20.83 -10.60
CA ILE A 547 24.01 -22.08 -11.31
C ILE A 547 23.39 -23.08 -10.34
N LYS A 548 23.96 -23.24 -9.13
CA LYS A 548 23.40 -24.11 -8.08
C LYS A 548 22.02 -23.65 -7.62
N GLU A 549 21.77 -22.34 -7.64
CA GLU A 549 20.49 -21.71 -7.27
C GLU A 549 19.51 -21.59 -8.46
N GLU A 550 19.87 -22.10 -9.65
CA GLU A 550 19.07 -22.01 -10.88
C GLU A 550 18.70 -20.56 -11.30
N GLU A 551 19.52 -19.57 -10.91
CA GLU A 551 19.39 -18.18 -11.32
C GLU A 551 19.99 -17.91 -12.70
N VAL A 552 21.04 -18.68 -13.04
CA VAL A 552 21.79 -18.62 -14.29
C VAL A 552 21.95 -20.05 -14.79
N GLY A 553 21.84 -20.29 -16.09
CA GLY A 553 22.06 -21.62 -16.64
C GLY A 553 23.55 -21.97 -16.72
N ASP A 554 23.87 -23.26 -16.78
CA ASP A 554 25.22 -23.76 -17.00
C ASP A 554 25.78 -23.42 -18.40
N ASP A 555 24.93 -22.92 -19.30
CA ASP A 555 25.29 -22.42 -20.63
C ASP A 555 26.35 -21.30 -20.61
N VAL A 556 26.50 -20.57 -19.49
CA VAL A 556 27.57 -19.57 -19.32
C VAL A 556 28.96 -20.21 -19.26
N LEU A 557 29.07 -21.50 -18.94
CA LEU A 557 30.32 -22.26 -18.81
C LEU A 557 30.71 -23.01 -20.09
N LEU A 558 29.96 -22.86 -21.18
CA LEU A 558 30.30 -23.47 -22.47
C LEU A 558 31.64 -22.94 -22.98
N GLU A 559 32.46 -23.83 -23.55
CA GLU A 559 33.84 -23.52 -23.97
C GLU A 559 33.91 -22.26 -24.85
N ASN A 560 32.95 -22.10 -25.76
CA ASN A 560 32.89 -21.00 -26.72
C ASN A 560 32.11 -19.77 -26.24
N SER A 561 31.62 -19.77 -24.99
CA SER A 561 30.90 -18.63 -24.42
C SER A 561 31.81 -17.41 -24.27
N THR A 562 31.24 -16.20 -24.32
CA THR A 562 31.99 -14.97 -24.06
C THR A 562 32.65 -14.99 -22.66
N PHE A 563 32.00 -15.57 -21.66
CA PHE A 563 32.57 -15.66 -20.31
C PHE A 563 33.79 -16.60 -20.22
N MET A 564 33.75 -17.76 -20.89
CA MET A 564 34.89 -18.68 -20.90
C MET A 564 36.07 -18.14 -21.72
N LYS A 565 35.80 -17.42 -22.81
CA LYS A 565 36.83 -16.68 -23.54
C LYS A 565 37.51 -15.64 -22.66
N LEU A 566 36.77 -14.97 -21.77
CA LEU A 566 37.28 -13.92 -20.88
C LEU A 566 38.23 -14.54 -19.87
N GLN A 567 37.81 -15.65 -19.26
CA GLN A 567 38.64 -16.40 -18.32
C GLN A 567 39.93 -16.92 -18.99
N ARG A 568 39.86 -17.42 -20.23
CA ARG A 568 41.05 -17.85 -20.99
C ARG A 568 42.03 -16.71 -21.25
N GLN A 569 41.54 -15.55 -21.68
CA GLN A 569 42.37 -14.36 -21.91
C GLN A 569 43.16 -13.95 -20.66
N HIS A 570 42.59 -14.17 -19.48
CA HIS A 570 43.22 -13.84 -18.19
C HIS A 570 43.88 -15.04 -17.50
N GLY A 571 44.02 -16.21 -18.14
CA GLY A 571 44.65 -17.40 -17.53
C GLY A 571 43.93 -17.90 -16.27
N LEU A 572 42.60 -17.86 -16.27
CA LEU A 572 41.70 -18.29 -15.19
C LEU A 572 40.85 -19.52 -15.56
N ALA A 573 40.92 -19.95 -16.82
CA ALA A 573 40.34 -21.20 -17.32
C ALA A 573 41.48 -22.20 -17.59
N SER A 574 41.33 -23.42 -17.07
CA SER A 574 42.22 -24.56 -17.30
C SER A 574 41.84 -25.31 -18.58
#